data_AF-A0A1R0GMN1-F1
#
_entry.id   AF-A0A1R0GMN1-F1
#
_cell.length_a   1.000
_cell.length_b   1.000
_cell.length_c   1.000
_cell.angle_alpha   90.00
_cell.angle_beta   90.00
_cell.angle_gamma   90.00
#
_symmetry.space_group_name_H-M   'P 1'
#
loop_
_entity.id
_entity.type
_entity.pdbx_description
1 polymer ?
#
loop_
_entity_poly.entity_id
_entity_poly.type
_entity_poly.pdbx_seq_one_letter_code
_entity_poly.pdbx_strand_id
1 'polypeptide(L)'
;MEKRDNRGFEFFDVHTHFQLHEDQECSRKLLSNVSMEGFGLMGTNYKDWEVVKKLALEFPTKIVPGFGIHPFSVNAILLADPVDNPNEIGPRPNPIPFDWEKDLENLLCEFPNSIVGEIGLDKVATDKITGAKYGLELQMNVFDRQFRIASRLNRPVSVHCLKSRMRND
;
A
#
# COMPACT_ATOMS: atom_id res chain seq x y z
N MET A 1 -15.54 5.85 21.47
CA MET A 1 -14.57 6.29 20.43
C MET A 1 -14.17 7.71 20.81
N GLU A 2 -13.02 7.87 21.47
CA GLU A 2 -12.52 9.20 21.82
C GLU A 2 -12.28 9.99 20.53
N LYS A 3 -12.89 11.17 20.44
CA LYS A 3 -12.64 12.10 19.34
C LYS A 3 -11.18 12.53 19.45
N ARG A 4 -10.38 12.32 18.40
CA ARG A 4 -9.04 12.90 18.31
C ARG A 4 -9.17 14.41 18.55
N ASP A 5 -8.35 14.91 19.46
CA ASP A 5 -8.13 16.34 19.66
C ASP A 5 -7.73 16.96 18.31
N ASN A 6 -8.26 18.14 18.00
CA ASN A 6 -8.11 18.80 16.70
C ASN A 6 -6.70 19.40 16.50
N ARG A 7 -5.75 19.03 17.36
CA ARG A 7 -4.33 19.38 17.25
C ARG A 7 -3.69 18.45 16.22
N GLY A 8 -3.17 19.03 15.14
CA GLY A 8 -2.33 18.28 14.20
C GLY A 8 -1.06 17.76 14.88
N PHE A 9 -0.42 16.76 14.29
CA PHE A 9 0.86 16.24 14.78
C PHE A 9 1.94 17.32 14.68
N GLU A 10 2.67 17.59 15.77
CA GLU A 10 3.84 18.48 15.74
C GLU A 10 5.04 17.78 15.10
N PHE A 11 5.22 16.48 15.36
CA PHE A 11 6.29 15.66 14.78
C PHE A 11 5.72 14.33 14.27
N PHE A 12 5.79 14.14 12.95
CA PHE A 12 5.13 13.06 12.24
C PHE A 12 6.08 12.41 11.24
N ASP A 13 6.23 11.10 11.31
CA ASP A 13 6.86 10.33 10.24
C ASP A 13 5.82 10.07 9.15
N VAL A 14 6.04 10.67 7.98
CA VAL A 14 5.09 10.58 6.87
C VAL A 14 5.03 9.20 6.23
N HIS A 15 6.01 8.31 6.48
CA HIS A 15 6.13 7.08 5.72
C HIS A 15 6.87 5.95 6.47
N THR A 16 6.13 4.92 6.88
CA THR A 16 6.68 3.74 7.55
C THR A 16 6.05 2.44 7.06
N HIS A 17 6.74 1.31 7.28
CA HIS A 17 6.24 -0.03 6.98
C HIS A 17 6.36 -0.99 8.18
N PHE A 18 5.94 -0.57 9.38
CA PHE A 18 6.03 -1.41 10.58
C PHE A 18 5.27 -2.74 10.44
N GLN A 19 4.27 -2.81 9.57
CA GLN A 19 3.50 -4.03 9.30
C GLN A 19 4.31 -5.11 8.56
N LEU A 20 5.42 -4.73 7.91
CA LEU A 20 6.29 -5.66 7.18
C LEU A 20 7.39 -6.26 8.07
N HIS A 21 7.57 -5.76 9.29
CA HIS A 21 8.58 -6.29 10.20
C HIS A 21 8.19 -7.70 10.67
N GLU A 22 9.15 -8.63 10.66
CA GLU A 22 8.91 -10.04 11.02
C GLU A 22 8.47 -10.18 12.50
N ASP A 23 9.05 -9.37 13.38
CA ASP A 23 8.66 -9.27 14.79
C ASP A 23 7.71 -8.09 15.01
N GLN A 24 6.41 -8.37 14.99
CA GLN A 24 5.37 -7.36 15.23
C GLN A 24 5.32 -6.87 16.68
N GLU A 25 5.85 -7.62 17.64
CA GLU A 25 5.93 -7.17 19.04
C GLU A 25 7.00 -6.07 19.19
N CYS A 26 8.12 -6.21 18.47
CA CYS A 26 9.12 -5.15 18.39
C CYS A 26 8.53 -3.84 17.82
N SER A 27 7.76 -3.93 16.72
CA SER A 27 7.05 -2.78 16.14
C SER A 27 6.12 -2.09 17.14
N ARG A 28 5.33 -2.86 17.91
CA ARG A 28 4.43 -2.32 18.95
C ARG A 28 5.18 -1.63 20.08
N LYS A 29 6.28 -2.23 20.54
CA LYS A 29 7.15 -1.62 21.56
C LYS A 29 7.73 -0.30 21.07
N LEU A 30 8.16 -0.24 19.82
CA LEU A 30 8.66 1.02 19.23
C LEU A 30 7.54 2.07 19.21
N LEU A 31 6.39 1.75 18.62
CA LEU A 31 5.23 2.65 18.55
C LEU A 31 4.78 3.18 19.92
N SER A 32 4.86 2.36 20.95
CA SER A 32 4.50 2.72 22.33
C SER A 32 5.52 3.68 22.97
N ASN A 33 6.81 3.44 22.76
CA ASN A 33 7.88 4.11 23.51
C ASN A 33 8.49 5.33 22.81
N VAL A 34 8.32 5.47 21.50
CA VAL A 34 8.81 6.66 20.78
C VAL A 34 7.98 7.90 21.13
N SER A 35 8.69 9.02 21.29
CA SER A 35 8.11 10.35 21.56
C SER A 35 7.45 10.99 20.34
N MET A 36 7.64 10.40 19.14
CA MET A 36 7.00 10.84 17.92
C MET A 36 5.48 10.68 18.02
N GLU A 37 4.75 11.70 17.57
CA GLU A 37 3.32 11.82 17.80
C GLU A 37 2.50 11.01 16.81
N GLY A 38 3.01 10.83 15.59
CA GLY A 38 2.33 9.97 14.63
C GLY A 38 3.17 9.47 13.47
N PHE A 39 2.56 8.52 12.76
CA PHE A 39 3.16 7.72 11.70
C PHE A 39 2.15 7.49 10.57
N GLY A 40 2.56 7.76 9.34
CA GLY A 40 1.93 7.24 8.13
C GLY A 40 2.36 5.79 7.95
N LEU A 41 1.44 4.84 8.09
CA LEU A 41 1.73 3.41 7.94
C LEU A 41 1.27 2.92 6.56
N MET A 42 2.21 2.73 5.64
CA MET A 42 1.89 2.47 4.22
C MET A 42 1.79 0.98 3.93
N GLY A 43 0.59 0.53 3.58
CA GLY A 43 0.37 -0.77 2.97
C GLY A 43 1.09 -0.87 1.63
N THR A 44 1.48 -2.09 1.27
CA THR A 44 2.21 -2.37 0.02
C THR A 44 1.42 -3.26 -0.92
N ASN A 45 0.42 -3.99 -0.41
CA ASN A 45 -0.48 -4.83 -1.19
C ASN A 45 -1.69 -5.27 -0.36
N TYR A 46 -2.72 -5.83 -0.99
CA TYR A 46 -3.95 -6.23 -0.29
C TYR A 46 -3.76 -7.25 0.85
N LYS A 47 -2.65 -8.02 0.87
CA LYS A 47 -2.38 -9.00 1.94
C LYS A 47 -1.89 -8.34 3.23
N ASP A 48 -1.26 -7.16 3.16
CA ASP A 48 -0.75 -6.46 4.35
C ASP A 48 -1.73 -5.43 4.92
N TRP A 49 -2.79 -5.07 4.19
CA TRP A 49 -3.81 -4.11 4.64
C TRP A 49 -4.48 -4.51 5.95
N GLU A 50 -4.72 -5.79 6.19
CA GLU A 50 -5.31 -6.25 7.46
C GLU A 50 -4.40 -5.98 8.67
N VAL A 51 -3.08 -6.05 8.48
CA VAL A 51 -2.11 -5.72 9.54
C VAL A 51 -2.07 -4.21 9.75
N VAL A 52 -2.09 -3.42 8.67
CA VAL A 52 -2.19 -1.95 8.73
C VAL A 52 -3.45 -1.53 9.49
N LYS A 53 -4.60 -2.14 9.16
CA LYS A 53 -5.88 -1.93 9.85
C LYS A 53 -5.78 -2.24 11.34
N LYS A 54 -5.24 -3.40 11.72
CA LYS A 54 -5.07 -3.79 13.13
C LYS A 54 -4.22 -2.80 13.90
N LEU A 55 -3.08 -2.38 13.35
CA LEU A 55 -2.20 -1.41 14.00
C LEU A 55 -2.88 -0.04 14.13
N ALA A 56 -3.62 0.41 13.12
CA ALA A 56 -4.38 1.66 13.18
C ALA A 56 -5.48 1.65 14.26
N LEU A 57 -6.12 0.49 14.48
CA LEU A 57 -7.11 0.31 15.55
C LEU A 57 -6.45 0.24 16.95
N GLU A 58 -5.26 -0.35 17.04
CA GLU A 58 -4.50 -0.50 18.28
C GLU A 58 -3.87 0.84 18.74
N PHE A 59 -3.39 1.65 17.79
CA PHE A 59 -2.77 2.96 18.03
C PHE A 59 -3.56 4.09 17.35
N PRO A 60 -4.84 4.29 17.69
CA PRO A 60 -5.75 5.16 16.96
C PRO A 60 -5.45 6.65 17.14
N THR A 61 -4.45 7.04 17.93
CA THR A 61 -3.97 8.43 18.04
C THR A 61 -2.61 8.64 17.37
N LYS A 62 -1.84 7.58 17.11
CA LYS A 62 -0.50 7.66 16.52
C LYS A 62 -0.48 7.26 15.05
N ILE A 63 -1.35 6.35 14.60
CA ILE A 63 -1.28 5.81 13.24
C ILE A 63 -2.28 6.50 12.31
N VAL A 64 -1.78 6.92 11.15
CA VAL A 64 -2.57 7.25 9.96
C VAL A 64 -2.36 6.10 8.98
N PRO A 65 -3.36 5.23 8.75
CA PRO A 65 -3.20 4.11 7.84
C PRO A 65 -3.17 4.58 6.39
N GLY A 66 -2.20 4.10 5.63
CA GLY A 66 -2.14 4.19 4.17
C GLY A 66 -2.53 2.84 3.57
N PHE A 67 -3.53 2.84 2.69
CA PHE A 67 -3.91 1.63 1.94
C PHE A 67 -3.59 1.84 0.46
N GLY A 68 -2.88 0.88 -0.12
CA GLY A 68 -2.43 0.95 -1.51
C GLY A 68 -1.67 -0.29 -1.95
N ILE A 69 -1.51 -0.41 -3.26
CA ILE A 69 -0.71 -1.40 -3.96
C ILE A 69 0.53 -0.69 -4.48
N HIS A 70 1.67 -1.10 -3.94
CA HIS A 70 2.99 -0.62 -4.31
C HIS A 70 3.38 -1.14 -5.71
N PRO A 71 4.14 -0.39 -6.53
CA PRO A 71 4.57 -0.84 -7.87
C PRO A 71 5.40 -2.13 -7.88
N PHE A 72 6.09 -2.50 -6.80
CA PHE A 72 6.75 -3.81 -6.70
C PHE A 72 5.77 -4.96 -6.49
N SER A 73 4.54 -4.69 -6.05
CA SER A 73 3.55 -5.71 -5.73
C SER A 73 2.69 -6.09 -6.92
N VAL A 74 2.65 -5.28 -7.98
CA VAL A 74 1.68 -5.45 -9.07
C VAL A 74 1.76 -6.83 -9.73
N ASN A 75 2.95 -7.44 -9.83
CA ASN A 75 3.15 -8.76 -10.43
C ASN A 75 3.11 -9.93 -9.45
N ALA A 76 3.54 -9.74 -8.19
CA ALA A 76 3.50 -10.81 -7.18
C ALA A 76 2.06 -11.18 -6.77
N ILE A 77 1.16 -10.22 -6.93
CA ILE A 77 -0.29 -10.38 -6.79
C ILE A 77 -0.85 -11.26 -7.94
N LEU A 78 -0.17 -11.29 -9.11
CA LEU A 78 -0.63 -12.00 -10.30
C LEU A 78 -0.49 -13.54 -10.24
N LEU A 79 0.28 -14.06 -9.29
CA LEU A 79 0.77 -15.46 -9.29
C LEU A 79 0.21 -16.30 -8.14
N ALA A 80 -0.74 -15.79 -7.36
CA ALA A 80 -1.15 -16.39 -6.08
C ALA A 80 -2.33 -17.38 -6.15
N ASP A 81 -2.95 -17.63 -7.30
CA ASP A 81 -3.91 -18.74 -7.43
C ASP A 81 -3.20 -20.04 -7.83
N PRO A 82 -3.43 -21.17 -7.12
CA PRO A 82 -2.99 -22.47 -7.58
C PRO A 82 -3.62 -22.75 -8.97
N VAL A 83 -2.79 -23.29 -9.85
CA VAL A 83 -3.14 -23.61 -11.23
C VAL A 83 -4.21 -24.70 -11.27
N ASP A 84 -5.47 -24.36 -11.58
CA ASP A 84 -6.51 -25.37 -11.85
C ASP A 84 -6.41 -25.99 -13.26
N ASN A 85 -5.53 -25.49 -14.15
CA ASN A 85 -5.37 -26.05 -15.48
C ASN A 85 -3.90 -26.08 -15.96
N PRO A 86 -3.25 -27.26 -15.99
CA PRO A 86 -1.85 -27.41 -16.37
C PRO A 86 -1.54 -27.18 -17.86
N ASN A 87 -2.53 -26.88 -18.70
CA ASN A 87 -2.37 -26.76 -20.16
C ASN A 87 -2.55 -25.34 -20.74
N GLU A 88 -2.76 -24.30 -19.93
CA GLU A 88 -2.80 -22.92 -20.45
C GLU A 88 -1.40 -22.36 -20.70
N ILE A 89 -1.07 -22.14 -21.98
CA ILE A 89 0.17 -21.49 -22.43
C ILE A 89 -0.20 -20.13 -23.05
N GLY A 90 0.01 -19.06 -22.29
CA GLY A 90 -0.17 -17.66 -22.71
C GLY A 90 0.03 -16.69 -21.53
N PRO A 91 0.41 -15.43 -21.76
CA PRO A 91 0.53 -14.47 -20.66
C PRO A 91 -0.87 -14.20 -20.05
N ARG A 92 -1.01 -14.38 -18.73
CA ARG A 92 -2.21 -13.95 -18.01
C ARG A 92 -2.19 -12.42 -17.88
N PRO A 93 -3.15 -11.67 -18.43
CA PRO A 93 -3.06 -10.20 -18.41
C PRO A 93 -3.47 -9.56 -17.08
N ASN A 94 -4.02 -10.28 -16.10
CA ASN A 94 -4.36 -9.77 -14.76
C ASN A 94 -4.65 -10.95 -13.82
N PRO A 95 -4.06 -11.03 -12.61
CA PRO A 95 -4.94 -10.90 -11.45
C PRO A 95 -4.39 -9.99 -10.33
N ILE A 96 -4.92 -8.80 -10.26
CA ILE A 96 -5.26 -8.22 -8.95
C ILE A 96 -6.64 -8.79 -8.62
N PRO A 97 -6.93 -9.28 -7.40
CA PRO A 97 -8.24 -9.85 -7.08
C PRO A 97 -9.34 -8.93 -7.61
N PHE A 98 -10.32 -9.44 -8.36
CA PHE A 98 -11.29 -8.61 -9.11
C PHE A 98 -11.88 -7.45 -8.28
N ASP A 99 -11.99 -7.64 -6.96
CA ASP A 99 -12.58 -6.69 -6.02
C ASP A 99 -11.58 -5.81 -5.24
N TRP A 100 -10.28 -5.78 -5.56
CA TRP A 100 -9.29 -5.00 -4.78
C TRP A 100 -9.60 -3.51 -4.71
N GLU A 101 -10.16 -2.92 -5.78
CA GLU A 101 -10.58 -1.51 -5.82
C GLU A 101 -11.70 -1.27 -4.82
N LYS A 102 -12.65 -2.21 -4.76
CA LYS A 102 -13.77 -2.18 -3.82
C LYS A 102 -13.29 -2.36 -2.39
N ASP A 103 -12.34 -3.26 -2.15
CA ASP A 103 -11.74 -3.46 -0.83
C ASP A 103 -10.96 -2.22 -0.38
N LEU A 104 -10.21 -1.59 -1.28
CA LEU A 104 -9.56 -0.31 -1.03
C LEU A 104 -10.58 0.78 -0.68
N GLU A 105 -11.63 0.94 -1.48
CA GLU A 105 -12.71 1.90 -1.20
C GLU A 105 -13.38 1.65 0.16
N ASN A 106 -13.66 0.39 0.49
CA ASN A 106 -14.25 -0.01 1.77
C ASN A 106 -13.34 0.39 2.93
N LEU A 107 -12.04 0.12 2.85
CA LEU A 107 -11.06 0.50 3.87
C LEU A 107 -10.94 2.03 4.01
N LEU A 108 -10.92 2.76 2.90
CA LEU A 108 -10.87 4.22 2.89
C LEU A 108 -12.14 4.87 3.47
N CYS A 109 -13.29 4.19 3.37
CA CYS A 109 -14.53 4.58 4.02
C CYS A 109 -14.56 4.22 5.51
N GLU A 110 -14.07 3.03 5.87
CA GLU A 110 -13.96 2.55 7.26
C GLU A 110 -12.99 3.41 8.08
N PHE A 111 -11.91 3.90 7.45
CA PHE A 111 -10.92 4.78 8.06
C PHE A 111 -10.95 6.16 7.39
N PRO A 112 -11.80 7.11 7.82
CA PRO A 112 -11.91 8.42 7.17
C PRO A 112 -10.63 9.25 7.15
N ASN A 113 -9.72 9.00 8.10
CA ASN A 113 -8.42 9.67 8.19
C ASN A 113 -7.30 8.93 7.43
N SER A 114 -7.61 7.83 6.77
CA SER A 114 -6.63 7.08 5.97
C SER A 114 -6.17 7.87 4.75
N ILE A 115 -5.04 7.45 4.18
CA ILE A 115 -4.54 7.95 2.90
C ILE A 115 -4.47 6.81 1.88
N VAL A 116 -4.30 7.15 0.61
CA VAL A 116 -3.98 6.17 -0.43
C VAL A 116 -2.46 6.07 -0.54
N GLY A 117 -1.89 4.92 -0.17
CA GLY A 117 -0.44 4.76 -0.13
C GLY A 117 0.01 3.39 0.38
N GLU A 118 1.18 2.90 0.00
CA GLU A 118 2.10 3.51 -0.97
C GLU A 118 1.75 3.08 -2.41
N ILE A 119 1.62 4.04 -3.32
CA ILE A 119 1.27 3.81 -4.73
C ILE A 119 2.27 4.49 -5.64
N GLY A 120 2.47 4.07 -6.89
CA GLY A 120 3.36 4.82 -7.78
C GLY A 120 4.03 3.98 -8.86
N LEU A 121 5.24 4.40 -9.24
CA LEU A 121 5.99 3.82 -10.35
C LEU A 121 7.44 3.49 -9.94
N ASP A 122 7.89 2.30 -10.33
CA ASP A 122 9.22 1.79 -10.06
C ASP A 122 9.79 1.04 -11.28
N LYS A 123 10.69 1.69 -12.04
CA LYS A 123 11.33 1.09 -13.23
C LYS A 123 12.44 0.09 -12.90
N VAL A 124 12.80 -0.08 -11.63
CA VAL A 124 13.80 -1.07 -11.18
C VAL A 124 13.20 -2.23 -10.43
N ALA A 125 11.90 -2.20 -10.11
CA ALA A 125 11.25 -3.30 -9.43
C ALA A 125 11.28 -4.57 -10.30
N THR A 126 11.71 -5.66 -9.67
CA THR A 126 11.90 -6.96 -10.30
C THR A 126 11.21 -8.04 -9.48
N ASP A 127 10.74 -9.06 -10.18
CA ASP A 127 10.27 -10.29 -9.58
C ASP A 127 11.39 -10.97 -8.81
N LYS A 128 11.15 -11.25 -7.52
CA LYS A 128 12.17 -11.86 -6.66
C LYS A 128 12.51 -13.31 -7.04
N ILE A 129 11.62 -14.00 -7.76
CA ILE A 129 11.79 -15.40 -8.16
C ILE A 129 12.46 -15.47 -9.55
N THR A 130 11.92 -14.73 -10.52
CA THR A 130 12.35 -14.80 -11.92
C THR A 130 13.39 -13.75 -12.30
N GLY A 131 13.57 -12.71 -11.48
CA GLY A 131 14.43 -11.56 -11.78
C GLY A 131 13.90 -10.64 -12.87
N ALA A 132 12.74 -10.95 -13.47
CA ALA A 132 12.15 -10.17 -14.54
C ALA A 132 11.68 -8.80 -14.01
N LYS A 133 11.90 -7.73 -14.78
CA LYS A 133 11.37 -6.42 -14.45
C LYS A 133 9.85 -6.43 -14.52
N TYR A 134 9.21 -5.72 -13.58
CA TYR A 134 7.77 -5.55 -13.63
C TYR A 134 7.36 -4.63 -14.78
N GLY A 135 6.26 -4.97 -15.43
CA GLY A 135 5.74 -4.25 -16.59
C GLY A 135 5.32 -2.84 -16.19
N LEU A 136 5.97 -1.83 -16.77
CA LEU A 136 5.66 -0.42 -16.47
C LEU A 136 4.20 -0.07 -16.81
N GLU A 137 3.65 -0.64 -17.88
CA GLU A 137 2.25 -0.45 -18.27
C GLU A 137 1.28 -0.92 -17.19
N LEU A 138 1.55 -2.08 -16.57
CA LEU A 138 0.72 -2.56 -15.47
C LEU A 138 0.84 -1.65 -14.25
N GLN A 139 2.05 -1.23 -13.88
CA GLN A 139 2.25 -0.27 -12.79
C GLN A 139 1.44 1.02 -13.06
N MET A 140 1.48 1.53 -14.29
CA MET A 140 0.71 2.72 -14.68
C MET A 140 -0.80 2.49 -14.56
N ASN A 141 -1.31 1.33 -14.98
CA ASN A 141 -2.74 1.02 -14.88
C ASN A 141 -3.21 1.00 -13.42
N VAL A 142 -2.45 0.33 -12.54
CA VAL A 142 -2.76 0.23 -11.10
C VAL A 142 -2.62 1.58 -10.41
N PHE A 143 -1.57 2.33 -10.76
CA PHE A 143 -1.34 3.66 -10.22
C PHE A 143 -2.48 4.62 -10.57
N ASP A 144 -2.90 4.68 -11.85
CA ASP A 144 -4.02 5.53 -12.30
C ASP A 144 -5.33 5.21 -11.57
N ARG A 145 -5.69 3.93 -11.43
CA ARG A 145 -6.91 3.51 -10.72
C ARG A 145 -6.89 3.94 -9.25
N GLN A 146 -5.79 3.72 -8.54
CA GLN A 146 -5.65 4.15 -7.14
C GLN A 146 -5.71 5.67 -6.99
N PHE A 147 -5.10 6.41 -7.92
CA PHE A 147 -5.16 7.87 -7.92
C PHE A 147 -6.59 8.39 -8.16
N ARG A 148 -7.35 7.74 -9.05
CA ARG A 148 -8.78 8.06 -9.28
C ARG A 148 -9.62 7.78 -8.05
N ILE A 149 -9.39 6.68 -7.34
CA ILE A 149 -10.06 6.38 -6.07
C ILE A 149 -9.74 7.46 -5.03
N ALA A 150 -8.46 7.81 -4.88
CA ALA A 150 -8.04 8.88 -3.97
C ALA A 150 -8.71 10.22 -4.29
N SER A 151 -8.76 10.60 -5.56
CA SER A 151 -9.41 11.82 -6.03
C SER A 151 -10.91 11.81 -5.75
N ARG A 152 -11.61 10.73 -6.10
CA ARG A 152 -13.06 10.59 -5.87
C ARG A 152 -13.43 10.65 -4.39
N LEU A 153 -12.60 10.08 -3.52
CA LEU A 153 -12.82 10.05 -2.07
C LEU A 153 -12.18 11.23 -1.32
N ASN A 154 -11.56 12.18 -2.03
CA ASN A 154 -10.82 13.31 -1.46
C ASN A 154 -9.81 12.87 -0.38
N ARG A 155 -8.95 11.91 -0.75
CA ARG A 155 -7.93 11.33 0.13
C ARG A 155 -6.53 11.83 -0.25
N PRO A 156 -5.66 12.15 0.73
CA PRO A 156 -4.24 12.36 0.47
C PRO A 156 -3.59 11.12 -0.14
N VAL A 157 -2.46 11.30 -0.82
CA VAL A 157 -1.73 10.23 -1.50
C VAL A 157 -0.26 10.23 -1.10
N SER A 158 0.30 9.05 -0.84
CA SER A 158 1.75 8.83 -0.72
C SER A 158 2.27 8.12 -1.98
N VAL A 159 3.14 8.80 -2.73
CA VAL A 159 3.59 8.36 -4.07
C VAL A 159 5.03 7.84 -4.04
N HIS A 160 5.23 6.58 -4.39
CA HIS A 160 6.51 5.98 -4.74
C HIS A 160 6.98 6.44 -6.12
N CYS A 161 8.25 6.78 -6.24
CA CYS A 161 8.84 7.22 -7.49
C CYS A 161 10.31 6.80 -7.56
N LEU A 162 10.58 5.68 -8.25
CA LEU A 162 11.95 5.18 -8.40
C LEU A 162 12.35 4.98 -9.87
N LYS A 163 13.36 5.77 -10.29
CA LYS A 163 13.87 5.84 -11.67
C LYS A 163 12.77 5.96 -12.73
N SER A 164 11.62 6.54 -12.38
CA SER A 164 10.44 6.62 -13.24
C SER A 164 10.46 7.80 -14.23
N ARG A 165 11.46 8.69 -14.15
CA ARG A 165 11.65 9.79 -15.11
C ARG A 165 11.63 9.30 -16.56
N MET A 166 11.02 10.08 -17.45
CA MET A 166 11.19 9.91 -18.88
C MET A 166 12.65 10.25 -19.21
N ARG A 167 13.33 9.37 -19.95
CA ARG A 167 14.57 9.77 -20.61
C ARG A 167 14.14 10.38 -21.93
N ASN A 168 14.38 11.67 -22.08
CA ASN A 168 14.49 12.23 -23.41
C ASN A 168 15.88 11.81 -23.87
N ASP A 169 15.93 10.95 -24.87
CA ASP A 169 17.17 10.59 -25.56
C ASP A 169 17.77 11.84 -26.23
#